data_AF-A0A414SEX5-F1
#
_entry.id   AF-A0A414SEX5-F1
#
_cell.length_a   1.000
_cell.length_b   1.000
_cell.length_c   1.000
_cell.angle_alpha   90.00
_cell.angle_beta   90.00
_cell.angle_gamma   90.00
#
_symmetry.space_group_name_H-M   'P 1'
#
loop_
_entity.id
_entity.type
_entity.pdbx_description
1 polymer ?
#
loop_
_entity_poly.entity_id
_entity_poly.type
_entity_poly.pdbx_seq_one_letter_code
_entity_poly.pdbx_strand_id
1 'polypeptide(L)'
;MAKKINITDKLNFESNPIIVIGDLEVEVKSDAETVLRLMGVFAENSELQAVGEALELIFSPEDVEKICKMEKDGKKLSANSLMTIIQSAMELVMGEDKGEQ
;
A
#
# COMPACT_ATOMS: atom_id res chain seq x y z
N MET A 1 19.97 -24.08 -29.09
CA MET A 1 19.25 -24.59 -27.90
C MET A 1 19.23 -23.48 -26.86
N ALA A 2 18.06 -23.00 -26.45
CA ALA A 2 17.95 -21.98 -25.41
C ALA A 2 18.16 -22.62 -24.04
N LYS A 3 18.93 -21.98 -23.15
CA LYS A 3 19.08 -22.44 -21.76
C LYS A 3 17.76 -22.21 -21.03
N LYS A 4 17.25 -23.25 -20.36
CA LYS A 4 16.08 -23.19 -19.48
C LYS A 4 16.54 -23.36 -18.04
N ILE A 5 16.14 -22.44 -17.16
CA ILE A 5 16.46 -22.47 -15.72
C ILE A 5 15.12 -22.34 -14.98
N ASN A 6 14.91 -23.16 -13.95
CA ASN A 6 13.79 -23.02 -13.02
C ASN A 6 14.24 -22.19 -11.81
N ILE A 7 13.47 -21.18 -11.44
CA ILE A 7 13.75 -20.28 -10.31
C ILE A 7 12.63 -20.26 -9.27
N THR A 8 11.63 -21.14 -9.34
CA THR A 8 10.48 -21.13 -8.42
C THR A 8 10.92 -21.11 -6.95
N ASP A 9 11.94 -21.89 -6.59
CA ASP A 9 12.48 -21.95 -5.23
C ASP A 9 13.23 -20.68 -4.78
N LYS A 10 13.45 -19.72 -5.69
CA LYS A 10 14.05 -18.41 -5.41
C LYS A 10 13.00 -17.31 -5.24
N LEU A 11 11.74 -17.60 -5.54
CA LEU A 11 10.65 -16.63 -5.45
C LEU A 11 10.06 -16.66 -4.04
N ASN A 12 9.60 -15.51 -3.57
CA ASN A 12 8.93 -15.37 -2.30
C ASN A 12 7.44 -15.11 -2.55
N PHE A 13 6.58 -15.90 -1.90
CA PHE A 13 5.13 -15.82 -2.02
C PHE A 13 4.55 -15.53 -0.64
N GLU A 14 4.72 -14.30 -0.18
CA GLU A 14 4.17 -13.84 1.10
C GLU A 14 2.71 -13.44 0.96
N SER A 15 1.99 -13.51 2.08
CA SER A 15 0.65 -12.95 2.18
C SER A 15 0.73 -11.44 2.30
N ASN A 16 -0.33 -10.78 1.85
CA ASN A 16 -0.48 -9.34 1.98
C ASN A 16 -0.36 -8.91 3.46
N PRO A 17 0.41 -7.86 3.77
CA PRO A 17 0.52 -7.36 5.13
C PRO A 17 -0.74 -6.61 5.56
N ILE A 18 -0.93 -6.47 6.86
CA ILE A 18 -2.10 -5.81 7.46
C ILE A 18 -1.66 -4.52 8.17
N ILE A 19 -2.36 -3.42 7.91
CA ILE A 19 -2.23 -2.18 8.69
C ILE A 19 -3.36 -2.09 9.69
N VAL A 20 -3.01 -1.70 10.92
CA VAL A 20 -3.96 -1.48 12.02
C VAL A 20 -4.10 0.02 12.28
N ILE A 21 -5.33 0.53 12.19
CA ILE A 21 -5.68 1.95 12.41
C ILE A 21 -6.73 2.03 13.51
N GLY A 22 -6.29 2.14 14.77
CA GLY A 22 -7.19 2.00 15.91
C GLY A 22 -7.67 0.55 16.02
N ASP A 23 -8.98 0.33 15.90
CA ASP A 23 -9.61 -1.00 15.89
C ASP A 23 -9.88 -1.51 14.46
N LEU A 24 -9.48 -0.77 13.44
CA LEU A 24 -9.66 -1.15 12.03
C LEU A 24 -8.41 -1.87 11.51
N GLU A 25 -8.58 -3.09 11.03
CA GLU A 25 -7.56 -3.84 10.31
C GLU A 25 -7.86 -3.80 8.81
N VAL A 26 -6.87 -3.41 8.00
CA VAL A 26 -6.97 -3.34 6.54
C VAL A 26 -5.82 -4.09 5.89
N GLU A 27 -6.15 -4.92 4.91
CA GLU A 27 -5.15 -5.66 4.13
C GLU A 27 -4.55 -4.75 3.04
N VAL A 28 -3.23 -4.70 2.97
CA VAL A 28 -2.49 -3.94 1.96
C VAL A 28 -2.02 -4.88 0.87
N LYS A 29 -2.47 -4.66 -0.36
CA LYS A 29 -1.99 -5.44 -1.52
C LYS A 29 -0.51 -5.16 -1.75
N SER A 30 0.31 -6.19 -1.57
CA SER A 30 1.78 -6.12 -1.69
C SER A 30 2.31 -6.94 -2.86
N ASP A 31 1.45 -7.33 -3.80
CA ASP A 31 1.87 -8.04 -5.00
C ASP A 31 2.72 -7.13 -5.91
N ALA A 32 3.60 -7.76 -6.68
CA ALA A 32 4.56 -7.04 -7.51
C ALA A 32 3.90 -6.13 -8.56
N GLU A 33 2.69 -6.47 -9.04
CA GLU A 33 1.96 -5.65 -10.02
C GLU A 33 1.47 -4.35 -9.35
N THR A 34 0.87 -4.46 -8.17
CA THR A 34 0.41 -3.31 -7.37
C THR A 34 1.57 -2.38 -7.04
N VAL A 35 2.70 -2.91 -6.57
CA VAL A 35 3.89 -2.11 -6.23
C VAL A 35 4.44 -1.38 -7.46
N LEU A 36 4.57 -2.06 -8.60
CA LEU A 36 5.05 -1.45 -9.84
C LEU A 36 4.11 -0.32 -10.29
N ARG A 37 2.79 -0.53 -10.17
CA ARG A 37 1.78 0.45 -10.55
C ARG A 37 1.79 1.68 -9.64
N LEU A 38 2.01 1.51 -8.34
CA LEU A 38 2.21 2.62 -7.41
C LEU A 38 3.42 3.46 -7.81
N MET A 39 4.55 2.84 -8.11
CA MET A 39 5.75 3.58 -8.55
C MET A 39 5.45 4.44 -9.79
N GLY A 40 4.67 3.91 -10.74
CA GLY A 40 4.21 4.68 -11.91
C GLY A 40 3.30 5.85 -11.53
N VAL A 41 2.30 5.60 -10.69
CA VAL A 41 1.34 6.61 -10.23
C VAL A 41 2.04 7.80 -9.56
N PHE A 42 3.02 7.54 -8.68
CA PHE A 42 3.77 8.61 -8.00
C PHE A 42 4.78 9.31 -8.92
N ALA A 43 5.25 8.66 -9.99
CA ALA A 43 6.14 9.28 -10.97
C ALA A 43 5.40 10.19 -11.97
N GLU A 44 4.16 9.86 -12.30
CA GLU A 44 3.38 10.55 -13.35
C GLU A 44 2.43 11.62 -12.79
N ASN A 45 1.92 11.45 -11.57
CA ASN A 45 0.90 12.33 -11.00
C ASN A 45 1.44 13.30 -9.94
N SER A 46 0.69 14.38 -9.71
CA SER A 46 0.92 15.23 -8.53
C SER A 46 0.61 14.44 -7.25
N GLU A 47 1.28 14.78 -6.15
CA GLU A 47 1.19 14.06 -4.88
C GLU A 47 -0.26 13.80 -4.40
N LEU A 48 -1.15 14.78 -4.52
CA LEU A 48 -2.57 14.64 -4.19
C LEU A 48 -3.35 13.69 -5.11
N GLN A 49 -3.03 13.65 -6.40
CA GLN A 49 -3.65 12.73 -7.36
C GLN A 49 -3.13 11.31 -7.14
N ALA A 50 -1.82 11.18 -6.92
CA ALA A 50 -1.17 9.92 -6.63
C ALA A 50 -1.75 9.25 -5.38
N VAL A 51 -2.05 10.04 -4.33
CA VAL A 51 -2.73 9.56 -3.11
C VAL A 51 -4.08 8.91 -3.42
N GLY A 52 -4.92 9.53 -4.25
CA GLY A 52 -6.23 8.95 -4.58
C GLY A 52 -6.12 7.61 -5.30
N GLU A 53 -5.29 7.56 -6.34
CA GLU A 53 -5.07 6.34 -7.12
C GLU A 53 -4.38 5.24 -6.30
N ALA A 54 -3.39 5.61 -5.48
CA ALA A 54 -2.69 4.67 -4.61
C ALA A 54 -3.64 4.01 -3.60
N LEU A 55 -4.58 4.77 -3.04
CA LEU A 55 -5.57 4.28 -2.10
C LEU A 55 -6.43 3.17 -2.72
N GLU A 56 -6.89 3.37 -3.97
CA GLU A 56 -7.70 2.39 -4.70
C GLU A 56 -6.88 1.17 -5.18
N LEU A 57 -5.58 1.35 -5.38
CA LEU A 57 -4.67 0.27 -5.76
C LEU A 57 -4.36 -0.66 -4.58
N ILE A 58 -3.93 -0.10 -3.45
CA ILE A 58 -3.41 -0.89 -2.32
C ILE A 58 -4.49 -1.46 -1.41
N PHE A 59 -5.64 -0.79 -1.30
CA PHE A 59 -6.73 -1.24 -0.46
C PHE A 59 -7.88 -1.81 -1.30
N SER A 60 -8.70 -2.65 -0.67
CA SER A 60 -9.97 -3.06 -1.25
C SER A 60 -10.98 -1.91 -1.16
N PRO A 61 -11.96 -1.81 -2.07
CA PRO A 61 -12.97 -0.73 -2.03
C PRO A 61 -13.74 -0.68 -0.71
N GLU A 62 -13.97 -1.84 -0.09
CA GLU A 62 -14.58 -1.95 1.24
C GLU A 62 -13.71 -1.30 2.33
N ASP A 63 -12.40 -1.48 2.28
CA ASP A 63 -11.46 -0.91 3.24
C ASP A 63 -11.24 0.58 3.01
N VAL A 64 -11.19 1.02 1.74
CA VAL A 64 -11.20 2.44 1.38
C VAL A 64 -12.43 3.14 1.97
N GLU A 65 -13.60 2.51 1.88
CA GLU A 65 -14.82 3.06 2.45
C GLU A 65 -14.75 3.17 3.98
N LYS A 66 -14.24 2.12 4.66
CA LYS A 66 -14.03 2.13 6.12
C LYS A 66 -13.06 3.23 6.53
N ILE A 67 -11.92 3.37 5.83
CA ILE A 67 -10.90 4.40 6.07
C ILE A 67 -11.52 5.80 5.91
N CYS A 68 -12.28 6.04 4.83
CA CYS A 68 -12.92 7.33 4.59
C CYS A 68 -14.03 7.67 5.61
N LYS A 69 -14.70 6.65 6.16
CA LYS A 69 -15.73 6.79 7.21
C LYS A 69 -15.14 6.91 8.61
N MET A 70 -13.82 6.80 8.78
CA MET A 70 -13.19 6.92 10.09
C MET A 70 -13.44 8.30 10.69
N GLU A 71 -13.88 8.27 11.94
CA GLU A 71 -14.10 9.44 12.77
C GLU A 71 -13.52 9.18 14.14
N LYS A 72 -12.76 10.14 14.66
CA LYS A 72 -12.20 10.11 16.01
C LYS A 72 -12.52 11.42 16.70
N ASP A 73 -13.11 11.34 17.90
CA ASP A 73 -13.51 12.52 18.70
C ASP A 73 -14.42 13.49 17.94
N GLY A 74 -15.34 12.97 17.11
CA GLY A 74 -16.25 13.77 16.29
C GLY A 74 -15.58 14.49 15.10
N LYS A 75 -14.34 14.11 14.76
CA LYS A 75 -13.57 14.66 13.64
C LYS A 75 -13.28 13.58 12.62
N LYS A 76 -13.59 13.87 11.36
CA LYS A 76 -13.26 13.01 10.22
C LYS A 76 -11.76 12.97 9.99
N LEU A 77 -11.32 11.88 9.35
CA LEU A 77 -9.96 11.75 8.85
C LEU A 77 -9.58 12.96 7.98
N SER A 78 -8.43 13.57 8.28
CA SER A 78 -7.90 14.69 7.49
C SER A 78 -7.16 14.18 6.25
N ALA A 79 -7.02 15.01 5.22
CA ALA A 79 -6.24 14.67 4.02
C ALA A 79 -4.79 14.29 4.37
N ASN A 80 -4.17 15.00 5.32
CA ASN A 80 -2.82 14.67 5.80
C ASN A 80 -2.76 13.30 6.48
N SER A 81 -3.78 12.94 7.27
CA SER A 81 -3.84 11.61 7.91
C SER A 81 -4.04 10.49 6.90
N LEU A 82 -4.86 10.72 5.87
CA LEU A 82 -5.01 9.78 4.75
C LEU A 82 -3.69 9.56 4.02
N MET A 83 -2.96 10.65 3.76
CA MET A 83 -1.63 10.59 3.16
C MET A 83 -0.65 9.75 4.01
N THR A 84 -0.69 9.91 5.35
CA THR A 84 0.13 9.08 6.26
C THR A 84 -0.19 7.60 6.13
N ILE A 85 -1.48 7.22 6.05
CA ILE A 85 -1.88 5.80 5.89
C ILE A 85 -1.29 5.21 4.61
N ILE A 86 -1.36 5.96 3.50
CA ILE A 86 -0.83 5.50 2.21
C ILE A 86 0.69 5.40 2.25
N GLN A 87 1.39 6.39 2.82
CA GLN A 87 2.84 6.32 2.98
C GLN A 87 3.26 5.10 3.81
N SER A 88 2.61 4.85 4.94
CA SER A 88 2.89 3.67 5.76
C SER A 88 2.60 2.35 5.02
N ALA A 89 1.56 2.32 4.18
CA ALA A 89 1.30 1.18 3.30
C ALA A 89 2.39 0.99 2.24
N MET A 90 2.85 2.07 1.62
CA MET A 90 3.96 2.01 0.66
C MET A 90 5.26 1.56 1.30
N GLU A 91 5.61 2.10 2.46
CA GLU A 91 6.77 1.67 3.26
C GLU A 91 6.75 0.15 3.52
N LEU A 92 5.56 -0.36 3.86
CA LEU A 92 5.33 -1.77 4.19
C LEU A 92 5.50 -2.69 2.98
N VAL A 93 5.04 -2.27 1.79
CA VAL A 93 5.06 -3.12 0.58
C VAL A 93 6.28 -2.94 -0.29
N MET A 94 6.86 -1.73 -0.34
CA MET A 94 8.09 -1.47 -1.09
C MET A 94 9.32 -1.96 -0.32
N GLY A 95 9.16 -2.22 0.98
CA GLY A 95 10.28 -2.49 1.86
C GLY A 95 11.17 -1.26 1.91
N GLU A 96 10.77 -0.24 2.67
CA GLU A 96 11.80 0.61 3.25
C GLU A 96 12.60 -0.27 4.21
N ASP A 97 13.71 -0.79 3.70
CA ASP A 97 14.91 -1.03 4.48
C ASP A 97 15.23 0.32 5.15
N LYS A 98 14.52 0.63 6.25
CA LYS A 98 15.04 1.54 7.26
C LYS A 98 16.28 0.83 7.78
N GLY A 99 17.38 1.14 7.11
CA GLY A 99 18.69 0.73 7.52
C GLY A 99 18.85 0.97 9.02
N GLU A 100 19.41 -0.07 9.65
CA GLU A 100 20.15 -0.05 10.90
C GLU A 100 19.36 0.07 12.21
N GLN A 101 19.37 -1.03 12.99
CA GLN A 101 20.22 -1.10 14.19
C GLN A 101 20.93 -2.45 14.27
#